data_AF-A0A0M3INI5-F1
#
_entry.id   AF-A0A0M3INI5-F1
#
_cell.length_a   1.000
_cell.length_b   1.000
_cell.length_c   1.000
_cell.angle_alpha   90.00
_cell.angle_beta   90.00
_cell.angle_gamma   90.00
#
_symmetry.space_group_name_H-M   'P 1'
#
loop_
_entity.id
_entity.type
_entity.pdbx_description
1 polymer ?
#
loop_
_entity_poly.entity_id
_entity_poly.type
_entity_poly.pdbx_seq_one_letter_code
_entity_poly.pdbx_strand_id
1 'polypeptide(L)'
;MKVLFTVIAFYVSSVVSQDCSTPKATKDAFGQYLKCIKTTLDRDYATYEKEIREHNRKAASTCFSPSIAEANTKERCVLTLSDLESKAWDRNGPLRDCSICRTFAAGAVKAVLSTPPDEQRCIRTEVTKAVAREAEQCLKKKLSNFGGVPDIPDLEEGSYQYRDNVINSVSDYILIHSRLSFCGERKPIRAAATKKCLKNPFPGYFEKHCKGVLS
;
A
#
# COMPACT_ATOMS: atom_id res chain seq x y z
N MET A 1 24.55 -39.30 49.60
CA MET A 1 23.17 -39.09 50.06
C MET A 1 22.98 -37.62 50.42
N LYS A 2 22.42 -36.82 49.51
CA LYS A 2 21.62 -35.60 49.79
C LYS A 2 21.18 -35.03 48.44
N VAL A 3 19.92 -35.36 48.15
CA VAL A 3 19.07 -34.86 47.07
C VAL A 3 18.62 -33.43 47.41
N LEU A 4 18.03 -32.73 46.44
CA LEU A 4 17.27 -31.46 46.50
C LEU A 4 18.16 -30.18 46.41
N PHE A 5 17.88 -29.16 45.59
CA PHE A 5 16.68 -28.82 44.83
C PHE A 5 17.08 -28.03 43.57
N THR A 6 16.53 -28.45 42.44
CA THR A 6 16.44 -27.77 41.16
C THR A 6 15.56 -26.53 41.29
N VAL A 7 16.02 -25.36 40.82
CA VAL A 7 15.14 -24.27 40.38
C VAL A 7 15.57 -23.87 38.97
N ILE A 8 14.97 -24.54 37.99
CA ILE A 8 14.99 -24.12 36.60
C ILE A 8 14.06 -22.91 36.52
N ALA A 9 14.63 -21.71 36.40
CA ALA A 9 13.89 -20.51 36.06
C ALA A 9 13.39 -20.66 34.61
N PHE A 10 12.18 -21.20 34.47
CA PHE A 10 11.40 -21.10 33.24
C PHE A 10 11.10 -19.62 33.00
N TYR A 11 11.92 -18.97 32.17
CA TYR A 11 11.55 -17.73 31.50
C TYR A 11 10.41 -18.08 30.53
N VAL A 12 9.18 -17.96 31.01
CA VAL A 12 7.99 -17.97 30.16
C VAL A 12 8.02 -16.66 29.39
N SER A 13 8.45 -16.73 28.13
CA SER A 13 8.25 -15.67 27.15
C SER A 13 6.76 -15.35 27.13
N SER A 14 6.39 -14.22 27.75
CA SER A 14 5.02 -13.75 27.80
C SER A 14 4.66 -13.33 26.38
N VAL A 15 3.96 -14.19 25.65
CA VAL A 15 3.22 -13.77 24.46
C VAL A 15 2.24 -12.72 24.98
N VAL A 16 2.45 -11.45 24.65
CA VAL A 16 1.55 -10.36 25.06
C VAL A 16 0.24 -10.59 24.32
N SER A 17 -0.65 -11.36 24.93
CA SER A 17 -2.02 -11.50 24.44
C SER A 17 -2.65 -10.13 24.52
N GLN A 18 -3.06 -9.58 23.37
CA GLN A 18 -3.79 -8.33 23.32
C GLN A 18 -5.13 -8.53 24.05
N ASP A 19 -5.40 -7.72 25.06
CA ASP A 19 -6.67 -7.77 25.76
C ASP A 19 -7.76 -7.17 24.85
N CYS A 20 -8.58 -8.06 24.29
CA CYS A 20 -9.74 -7.73 23.45
C CYS A 20 -11.06 -8.07 24.16
N SER A 21 -11.03 -8.23 25.50
CA SER A 21 -12.17 -8.73 26.28
C SER A 21 -13.33 -7.73 26.39
N THR A 22 -13.08 -6.44 26.18
CA THR A 22 -14.09 -5.38 26.23
C THR A 22 -13.99 -4.44 25.02
N PRO A 23 -15.08 -3.76 24.62
CA PRO A 23 -15.03 -2.78 23.53
C PRO A 23 -13.98 -1.68 23.72
N LYS A 24 -13.76 -1.25 24.97
CA LYS A 24 -12.72 -0.27 25.32
C LYS A 24 -11.32 -0.87 25.17
N ALA A 25 -11.08 -2.06 25.70
CA ALA A 25 -9.79 -2.74 25.58
C ALA A 25 -9.43 -3.02 24.11
N THR A 26 -10.40 -3.42 23.28
CA THR A 26 -10.21 -3.59 21.83
C THR A 26 -9.85 -2.28 21.13
N LYS A 27 -10.49 -1.16 21.49
CA LYS A 27 -10.14 0.17 20.96
C LYS A 27 -8.70 0.55 21.34
N ASP A 28 -8.33 0.34 22.60
CA ASP A 28 -7.01 0.68 23.11
C ASP A 28 -5.92 -0.20 22.47
N ALA A 29 -6.16 -1.51 22.34
CA ALA A 29 -5.28 -2.44 21.65
C ALA A 29 -5.09 -2.06 20.17
N PHE A 30 -6.16 -1.68 19.48
CA PHE A 30 -6.06 -1.20 18.10
C PHE A 30 -5.28 0.13 18.01
N GLY A 31 -5.47 1.05 18.94
CA GLY A 31 -4.69 2.29 19.03
C GLY A 31 -3.19 2.04 19.27
N GLN A 32 -2.85 1.09 20.15
CA GLN A 32 -1.47 0.67 20.38
C GLN A 32 -0.85 0.02 19.14
N TYR A 33 -1.62 -0.80 18.43
CA TYR A 33 -1.19 -1.39 17.16
C TYR A 33 -0.88 -0.31 16.10
N LEU A 34 -1.75 0.69 15.95
CA LEU A 34 -1.52 1.81 15.02
C LEU A 34 -0.28 2.62 15.38
N LYS A 35 -0.02 2.86 16.67
CA LYS A 35 1.22 3.50 17.13
C LYS A 35 2.45 2.66 16.83
N CYS A 36 2.38 1.34 17.03
CA CYS A 36 3.45 0.41 16.70
C CYS A 36 3.79 0.45 15.20
N ILE A 37 2.76 0.42 14.34
CA ILE A 37 2.91 0.59 12.89
C ILE A 37 3.61 1.92 12.60
N LYS A 38 3.10 3.03 13.14
CA LYS A 38 3.70 4.36 12.91
C LYS A 38 5.18 4.39 13.27
N THR A 39 5.55 3.93 14.47
CA THR A 39 6.95 3.93 14.91
C THR A 39 7.85 3.13 13.97
N THR A 40 7.34 1.99 13.47
CA THR A 40 8.09 1.15 12.53
C THR A 40 8.21 1.82 11.16
N LEU A 41 7.09 2.36 10.64
CA LEU A 41 7.06 3.09 9.38
C LEU A 41 7.99 4.30 9.42
N ASP A 42 7.91 5.14 10.45
CA ASP A 42 8.75 6.34 10.55
C ASP A 42 10.25 6.00 10.60
N ARG A 43 10.62 4.86 11.22
CA ARG A 43 12.01 4.39 11.28
C ARG A 43 12.51 3.90 9.93
N ASP A 44 11.70 3.12 9.22
CA ASP A 44 12.11 2.36 8.03
C ASP A 44 11.41 2.84 6.74
N TYR A 45 10.87 4.07 6.73
CA TYR A 45 9.98 4.58 5.67
C TYR A 45 10.59 4.44 4.27
N ALA A 46 11.88 4.75 4.14
CA ALA A 46 12.62 4.61 2.87
C ALA A 46 12.52 3.19 2.30
N THR A 47 12.70 2.21 3.17
CA THR A 47 12.67 0.79 2.84
C THR A 47 11.26 0.38 2.47
N TYR A 48 10.26 0.75 3.27
CA TYR A 48 8.86 0.47 2.97
C TYR A 48 8.43 1.02 1.61
N GLU A 49 8.73 2.29 1.34
CA GLU A 49 8.36 2.92 0.08
C GLU A 49 9.07 2.26 -1.12
N LYS A 50 10.35 1.92 -0.95
CA LYS A 50 11.12 1.18 -1.96
C LYS A 50 10.51 -0.21 -2.22
N GLU A 51 10.20 -0.97 -1.17
CA GLU A 51 9.61 -2.31 -1.28
C GLU A 51 8.23 -2.27 -1.93
N ILE A 52 7.38 -1.30 -1.57
CA ILE A 52 6.07 -1.10 -2.20
C ILE A 52 6.24 -0.83 -3.70
N ARG A 53 7.14 0.06 -4.06
CA ARG A 53 7.41 0.39 -5.47
C ARG A 53 7.94 -0.81 -6.25
N GLU A 54 8.94 -1.50 -5.71
CA GLU A 54 9.53 -2.69 -6.33
C GLU A 54 8.51 -3.82 -6.48
N HIS A 55 7.69 -4.04 -5.46
CA HIS A 55 6.61 -5.02 -5.51
C HIS A 55 5.60 -4.68 -6.61
N ASN A 56 5.17 -3.42 -6.72
CA ASN A 56 4.25 -2.98 -7.76
C ASN A 56 4.85 -3.14 -9.17
N ARG A 57 6.12 -2.77 -9.37
CA ARG A 57 6.82 -2.97 -10.65
C ARG A 57 6.97 -4.45 -10.98
N LYS A 58 7.29 -5.29 -9.99
CA LYS A 58 7.39 -6.73 -10.17
C LYS A 58 6.04 -7.35 -10.54
N ALA A 59 4.95 -6.94 -9.87
CA ALA A 59 3.59 -7.36 -10.21
C ALA A 59 3.23 -6.94 -11.64
N ALA A 60 3.57 -5.71 -12.04
CA ALA A 60 3.38 -5.23 -13.40
C ALA A 60 4.16 -6.08 -14.42
N SER A 61 5.45 -6.33 -14.20
CA SER A 61 6.27 -7.18 -15.08
C SER A 61 5.78 -8.63 -15.19
N THR A 62 5.09 -9.12 -14.15
CA THR A 62 4.54 -10.48 -14.12
C THR A 62 3.21 -10.57 -14.86
N CYS A 63 2.37 -9.54 -14.70
CA CYS A 63 0.98 -9.59 -15.16
C CYS A 63 0.74 -8.95 -16.53
N PHE A 64 1.62 -8.05 -16.97
CA PHE A 64 1.61 -7.48 -18.32
C PHE A 64 2.59 -8.20 -19.23
N SER A 65 2.33 -8.14 -20.53
CA SER A 65 3.29 -8.58 -21.54
C SER A 65 4.19 -7.41 -21.96
N PRO A 66 5.50 -7.64 -22.16
CA PRO A 66 6.43 -6.60 -22.62
C PRO A 66 6.27 -6.25 -24.10
N SER A 67 5.53 -7.04 -24.90
CA SER A 67 5.34 -6.78 -26.32
C SER A 67 3.94 -7.16 -26.81
N ILE A 68 3.56 -6.63 -27.98
CA ILE A 68 2.29 -6.96 -28.63
C ILE A 68 2.24 -8.45 -29.01
N ALA A 69 3.36 -9.00 -29.51
CA ALA A 69 3.43 -10.41 -29.88
C ALA A 69 3.13 -11.32 -28.68
N GLU A 70 3.78 -11.05 -27.54
CA GLU A 70 3.57 -11.82 -26.32
C GLU A 70 2.18 -11.57 -25.71
N ALA A 71 1.66 -10.34 -25.80
CA ALA A 71 0.31 -10.02 -25.39
C ALA A 71 -0.76 -10.78 -26.19
N ASN A 72 -0.49 -11.09 -27.45
CA ASN A 72 -1.36 -11.91 -28.28
C ASN A 72 -1.35 -13.38 -27.81
N THR A 73 -0.18 -13.91 -27.43
CA THR A 73 -0.04 -15.30 -26.97
C THR A 73 -0.57 -15.50 -25.55
N LYS A 74 -0.26 -14.59 -24.61
CA LYS A 74 -0.61 -14.70 -23.18
C LYS A 74 -1.97 -14.08 -22.83
N GLU A 75 -2.62 -13.45 -23.81
CA GLU A 75 -3.84 -12.66 -23.63
C GLU A 75 -3.73 -11.60 -22.52
N ARG A 76 -2.60 -10.89 -22.46
CA ARG A 76 -2.34 -9.82 -21.49
C ARG A 76 -2.25 -8.46 -22.14
N CYS A 77 -2.44 -7.41 -21.34
CA CYS A 77 -2.17 -6.04 -21.78
C CYS A 77 -0.66 -5.80 -21.91
N VAL A 78 -0.29 -4.84 -22.75
CA VAL A 78 1.12 -4.48 -22.96
C VAL A 78 1.54 -3.39 -21.98
N LEU A 79 2.66 -3.63 -21.29
CA LEU A 79 3.40 -2.64 -20.50
C LEU A 79 4.83 -3.17 -20.36
N THR A 80 5.81 -2.31 -20.64
CA THR A 80 7.22 -2.59 -20.40
C THR A 80 7.68 -1.92 -19.10
N LEU A 81 8.71 -2.47 -18.45
CA LEU A 81 9.30 -1.79 -17.29
C LEU A 81 9.91 -0.43 -17.68
N SER A 82 10.41 -0.30 -18.91
CA SER A 82 10.89 0.99 -19.43
C SER A 82 9.80 2.06 -19.52
N ASP A 83 8.53 1.70 -19.71
CA ASP A 83 7.42 2.67 -19.65
C ASP A 83 7.36 3.36 -18.27
N LEU A 84 7.75 2.64 -17.21
CA LEU A 84 7.71 3.10 -15.81
C LEU A 84 8.92 3.96 -15.43
N GLU A 85 9.95 4.06 -16.27
CA GLU A 85 11.08 4.97 -16.01
C GLU A 85 10.74 6.45 -16.28
N SER A 86 9.65 6.70 -17.01
CA SER A 86 9.10 8.03 -17.23
C SER A 86 8.00 8.38 -16.22
N LYS A 87 7.75 9.67 -16.01
CA LYS A 87 6.62 10.11 -15.20
C LYS A 87 5.30 10.00 -15.98
N ALA A 88 4.21 9.75 -15.28
CA ALA A 88 2.87 9.70 -15.87
C ALA A 88 2.46 11.01 -16.57
N TRP A 89 2.98 12.15 -16.11
CA TRP A 89 2.77 13.47 -16.72
C TRP A 89 3.91 13.87 -17.68
N ASP A 90 4.79 12.97 -18.06
CA ASP A 90 5.78 13.23 -19.11
C ASP A 90 5.14 13.12 -20.51
N ARG A 91 5.93 13.51 -21.53
CA ARG A 91 5.47 13.54 -22.92
C ARG A 91 4.95 12.20 -23.45
N ASN A 92 5.44 11.09 -22.91
CA ASN A 92 5.07 9.73 -23.33
C ASN A 92 4.02 9.08 -22.41
N GLY A 93 3.59 9.78 -21.35
CA GLY A 93 2.62 9.28 -20.39
C GLY A 93 1.17 9.27 -20.92
N PRO A 94 0.19 8.91 -20.07
CA PRO A 94 -1.22 8.83 -20.43
C PRO A 94 -1.82 10.12 -21.00
N LEU A 95 -1.24 11.27 -20.65
CA LEU A 95 -1.70 12.59 -21.07
C LEU A 95 -1.01 13.10 -22.35
N ARG A 96 -0.28 12.24 -23.07
CA ARG A 96 0.51 12.63 -24.26
C ARG A 96 -0.31 13.38 -25.32
N ASP A 97 -1.58 12.99 -25.49
CA ASP A 97 -2.48 13.51 -26.53
C ASP A 97 -3.20 14.80 -26.08
N CYS A 98 -2.94 15.27 -24.85
CA CYS A 98 -3.50 16.51 -24.30
C CYS A 98 -2.42 17.37 -23.63
N SER A 99 -1.82 18.29 -24.41
CA SER A 99 -0.74 19.18 -23.94
C SER A 99 -1.14 20.03 -22.73
N ILE A 100 -2.39 20.51 -22.69
CA ILE A 100 -2.93 21.28 -21.57
C ILE A 100 -3.11 20.41 -20.32
N CYS A 101 -3.63 19.19 -20.46
CA CYS A 101 -3.77 18.23 -19.36
C CYS A 101 -2.41 17.89 -18.75
N ARG A 102 -1.39 17.70 -19.59
CA ARG A 102 -0.02 17.44 -19.15
C ARG A 102 0.54 18.60 -18.32
N THR A 103 0.35 19.83 -18.79
CA THR A 103 0.81 21.04 -18.09
C THR A 103 0.09 21.20 -16.75
N PHE A 104 -1.22 21.00 -16.73
CA PHE A 104 -2.02 21.05 -15.51
C PHE A 104 -1.61 19.98 -14.51
N ALA A 105 -1.44 18.72 -14.95
CA ALA A 105 -1.03 17.62 -14.09
C ALA A 105 0.37 17.84 -13.50
N ALA A 106 1.34 18.27 -14.32
CA ALA A 106 2.68 18.60 -13.84
C ALA A 106 2.65 19.76 -12.83
N GLY A 107 1.83 20.79 -13.09
CA GLY A 107 1.63 21.93 -12.19
C GLY A 107 0.98 21.52 -10.86
N ALA A 108 -0.09 20.72 -10.90
CA ALA A 108 -0.81 20.23 -9.73
C ALA A 108 0.08 19.33 -8.86
N VAL A 109 0.80 18.39 -9.48
CA VAL A 109 1.77 17.54 -8.77
C VAL A 109 2.84 18.42 -8.14
N LYS A 110 3.46 19.35 -8.90
CA LYS A 110 4.46 20.27 -8.34
C LYS A 110 3.91 21.10 -7.17
N ALA A 111 2.67 21.59 -7.27
CA ALA A 111 2.03 22.37 -6.23
C ALA A 111 1.81 21.54 -4.95
N VAL A 112 1.19 20.36 -5.07
CA VAL A 112 0.96 19.43 -3.95
C VAL A 112 2.27 19.05 -3.25
N LEU A 113 3.33 18.84 -4.03
CA LEU A 113 4.64 18.47 -3.50
C LEU A 113 5.38 19.64 -2.87
N SER A 114 5.11 20.86 -3.34
CA SER A 114 5.70 22.10 -2.81
C SER A 114 4.85 22.68 -1.67
N THR A 115 3.66 22.12 -1.42
CA THR A 115 2.84 22.44 -0.25
C THR A 115 3.68 22.24 1.01
N PRO A 116 3.73 23.22 1.91
CA PRO A 116 4.45 23.10 3.18
C PRO A 116 4.07 21.84 3.97
N PRO A 117 5.01 21.22 4.70
CA PRO A 117 4.73 19.98 5.44
C PRO A 117 3.54 20.07 6.38
N ASP A 118 3.36 21.18 7.08
CA ASP A 118 2.22 21.44 7.97
C ASP A 118 0.87 21.44 7.25
N GLU A 119 0.78 22.04 6.07
CA GLU A 119 -0.43 22.00 5.25
C GLU A 119 -0.72 20.59 4.72
N GLN A 120 0.31 19.85 4.27
CA GLN A 120 0.13 18.45 3.85
C GLN A 120 -0.33 17.58 5.01
N ARG A 121 0.21 17.80 6.22
CA ARG A 121 -0.21 17.10 7.44
C ARG A 121 -1.66 17.41 7.77
N CYS A 122 -2.07 18.68 7.65
CA CYS A 122 -3.44 19.09 7.86
C CYS A 122 -4.40 18.33 6.94
N ILE A 123 -4.11 18.31 5.63
CA ILE A 123 -4.92 17.59 4.63
C ILE A 123 -5.01 16.10 4.96
N ARG A 124 -3.87 15.43 5.23
CA ARG A 124 -3.86 14.00 5.59
C ARG A 124 -4.61 13.71 6.87
N THR A 125 -4.54 14.60 7.85
CA THR A 125 -5.25 14.47 9.13
C THR A 125 -6.76 14.53 8.90
N GLU A 126 -7.25 15.47 8.11
CA GLU A 126 -8.68 15.58 7.83
C GLU A 126 -9.21 14.41 6.98
N VAL A 127 -8.43 13.95 5.99
CA VAL A 127 -8.76 12.73 5.23
C VAL A 127 -8.81 11.51 6.15
N THR A 128 -7.81 11.34 7.01
CA THR A 128 -7.74 10.23 7.98
C THR A 128 -8.93 10.25 8.94
N LYS A 129 -9.31 11.43 9.46
CA LYS A 129 -10.52 11.59 10.28
C LYS A 129 -11.79 11.22 9.52
N ALA A 130 -11.91 11.59 8.25
CA ALA A 130 -13.06 11.23 7.43
C ALA A 130 -13.15 9.70 7.22
N VAL A 131 -12.03 9.05 6.90
CA VAL A 131 -11.94 7.59 6.78
C VAL A 131 -12.31 6.90 8.09
N ALA A 132 -11.81 7.39 9.23
CA ALA A 132 -12.14 6.85 10.54
C ALA A 132 -13.65 6.93 10.83
N ARG A 133 -14.30 8.05 10.51
CA ARG A 133 -15.76 8.21 10.66
C ARG A 133 -16.54 7.23 9.79
N GLU A 134 -16.15 7.07 8.53
CA GLU A 134 -16.81 6.12 7.61
C GLU A 134 -16.62 4.66 8.07
N ALA A 135 -15.39 4.30 8.46
CA ALA A 135 -15.08 2.98 9.00
C ALA A 135 -15.89 2.70 10.27
N GLU A 136 -16.00 3.67 11.18
CA GLU A 136 -16.82 3.56 12.39
C GLU A 136 -18.29 3.32 12.06
N GLN A 137 -18.86 4.07 11.11
CA GLN A 137 -20.24 3.87 10.68
C GLN A 137 -20.46 2.49 10.07
N CYS A 138 -19.53 2.02 9.23
CA CYS A 138 -19.59 0.70 8.62
C CYS A 138 -19.49 -0.42 9.67
N LEU A 139 -18.58 -0.29 10.64
CA LEU A 139 -18.35 -1.28 11.68
C LEU A 139 -19.48 -1.33 12.70
N LYS A 140 -20.05 -0.19 13.12
CA LYS A 140 -21.21 -0.15 14.02
C LYS A 140 -22.45 -0.85 13.44
N LYS A 141 -22.64 -0.79 12.11
CA LYS A 141 -23.72 -1.53 11.44
C LYS A 141 -23.56 -3.06 11.53
N LYS A 142 -22.33 -3.56 11.65
CA LYS A 142 -22.01 -4.99 11.69
C LYS A 142 -21.76 -5.51 13.11
N LEU A 143 -21.29 -4.64 14.00
CA LEU A 143 -20.91 -4.93 15.38
C LEU A 143 -21.58 -3.90 16.27
N SER A 144 -22.71 -4.28 16.86
CA SER A 144 -23.52 -3.40 17.73
C SER A 144 -22.76 -2.88 18.95
N ASN A 145 -21.76 -3.62 19.42
CA ASN A 145 -20.90 -3.27 20.55
C ASN A 145 -19.50 -2.78 20.12
N PHE A 146 -19.35 -2.22 18.92
CA PHE A 146 -18.07 -1.70 18.47
C PHE A 146 -17.62 -0.50 19.32
N GLY A 147 -16.44 -0.60 19.94
CA GLY A 147 -15.89 0.40 20.87
C GLY A 147 -15.50 1.74 20.24
N GLY A 148 -15.64 1.88 18.91
CA GLY A 148 -15.26 3.05 18.15
C GLY A 148 -13.85 2.94 17.58
N VAL A 149 -13.57 3.77 16.57
CA VAL A 149 -12.23 3.85 15.97
C VAL A 149 -11.35 4.74 16.89
N PRO A 150 -10.14 4.31 17.28
CA PRO A 150 -9.18 5.16 18.00
C PRO A 150 -8.65 6.26 17.07
N ASP A 151 -8.03 7.28 17.65
CA ASP A 151 -7.35 8.30 16.85
C ASP A 151 -6.24 7.64 16.03
N ILE A 152 -6.32 7.82 14.71
CA ILE A 152 -5.34 7.28 13.78
C ILE A 152 -4.19 8.28 13.68
N PRO A 153 -2.95 7.88 14.01
CA PRO A 153 -1.81 8.77 13.93
C PRO A 153 -1.42 9.02 12.45
N ASP A 154 -0.70 10.12 12.18
CA ASP A 154 -0.21 10.42 10.84
C ASP A 154 0.90 9.43 10.44
N LEU A 155 0.51 8.38 9.69
CA LEU A 155 1.40 7.31 9.25
C LEU A 155 2.41 7.75 8.19
N GLU A 156 2.16 8.90 7.56
CA GLU A 156 2.94 9.43 6.44
C GLU A 156 3.84 10.60 6.85
N GLU A 157 4.05 10.81 8.15
CA GLU A 157 4.95 11.85 8.63
C GLU A 157 6.39 11.62 8.17
N GLY A 158 6.88 10.38 8.20
CA GLY A 158 8.20 10.03 7.65
C GLY A 158 8.34 10.30 6.14
N SER A 159 7.23 10.43 5.40
CA SER A 159 7.23 10.53 3.94
C SER A 159 7.88 11.80 3.39
N TYR A 160 7.93 12.89 4.17
CA TYR A 160 8.42 14.19 3.69
C TYR A 160 9.84 14.14 3.14
N GLN A 161 10.70 13.32 3.74
CA GLN A 161 12.08 13.14 3.33
C GLN A 161 12.21 12.24 2.09
N TYR A 162 11.18 11.46 1.78
CA TYR A 162 11.14 10.48 0.67
C TYR A 162 10.16 10.88 -0.42
N ARG A 163 9.82 12.17 -0.49
CA ARG A 163 8.85 12.73 -1.42
C ARG A 163 9.04 12.23 -2.85
N ASP A 164 10.27 12.18 -3.34
CA ASP A 164 10.56 11.73 -4.71
C ASP A 164 10.26 10.25 -4.95
N ASN A 165 10.43 9.40 -3.94
CA ASN A 165 10.07 8.00 -4.02
C ASN A 165 8.55 7.83 -4.08
N VAL A 166 7.80 8.55 -3.23
CA VAL A 166 6.33 8.56 -3.25
C VAL A 166 5.81 9.04 -4.61
N ILE A 167 6.40 10.10 -5.18
CA ILE A 167 6.06 10.58 -6.54
C ILE A 167 6.27 9.48 -7.58
N ASN A 168 7.41 8.77 -7.50
CA ASN A 168 7.70 7.69 -8.42
C ASN A 168 6.66 6.56 -8.31
N SER A 169 6.30 6.16 -7.10
CA SER A 169 5.30 5.11 -6.87
C SER A 169 3.90 5.51 -7.35
N VAL A 170 3.49 6.75 -7.09
CA VAL A 170 2.22 7.29 -7.62
C VAL A 170 2.24 7.33 -9.16
N SER A 171 3.36 7.74 -9.75
CA SER A 171 3.52 7.73 -11.20
C SER A 171 3.42 6.32 -11.79
N ASP A 172 4.12 5.35 -11.20
CA ASP A 172 4.07 3.94 -11.61
C ASP A 172 2.63 3.42 -11.56
N TYR A 173 1.91 3.71 -10.45
CA TYR A 173 0.51 3.36 -10.29
C TYR A 173 -0.38 3.93 -11.40
N ILE A 174 -0.26 5.24 -11.69
CA ILE A 174 -1.03 5.89 -12.76
C ILE A 174 -0.75 5.25 -14.12
N LEU A 175 0.52 5.00 -14.44
CA LEU A 175 0.92 4.38 -15.70
C LEU A 175 0.35 2.98 -15.87
N ILE A 176 0.48 2.13 -14.84
CA ILE A 176 -0.05 0.76 -14.83
C ILE A 176 -1.56 0.77 -15.03
N HIS A 177 -2.28 1.58 -14.26
CA HIS A 177 -3.73 1.63 -14.30
C HIS A 177 -4.26 2.25 -15.60
N SER A 178 -3.57 3.27 -16.12
CA SER A 178 -3.91 3.87 -17.40
C SER A 178 -3.72 2.88 -18.56
N ARG A 179 -2.58 2.16 -18.61
CA ARG A 179 -2.34 1.12 -19.63
C ARG A 179 -3.40 0.03 -19.57
N LEU A 180 -3.79 -0.39 -18.37
CA LEU A 180 -4.88 -1.34 -18.17
C LEU A 180 -6.23 -0.80 -18.69
N SER A 181 -6.54 0.48 -18.41
CA SER A 181 -7.77 1.13 -18.87
C SER A 181 -7.82 1.22 -20.39
N PHE A 182 -6.77 1.77 -21.03
CA PHE A 182 -6.67 1.88 -22.49
C PHE A 182 -6.71 0.52 -23.18
N CYS A 183 -6.08 -0.49 -22.58
CA CYS A 183 -6.18 -1.87 -23.05
C CYS A 183 -7.63 -2.38 -22.99
N GLY A 184 -8.37 -2.05 -21.92
CA GLY A 184 -9.77 -2.44 -21.72
C GLY A 184 -10.72 -1.89 -22.78
N GLU A 185 -10.49 -0.66 -23.26
CA GLU A 185 -11.30 -0.04 -24.32
C GLU A 185 -11.23 -0.82 -25.64
N ARG A 186 -10.08 -1.43 -25.96
CA ARG A 186 -9.84 -2.09 -27.26
C ARG A 186 -9.83 -3.62 -27.18
N LYS A 187 -9.44 -4.17 -26.04
CA LYS A 187 -9.20 -5.60 -25.78
C LYS A 187 -9.70 -5.98 -24.37
N PRO A 188 -11.01 -5.93 -24.11
CA PRO A 188 -11.59 -6.09 -22.78
C PRO A 188 -11.23 -7.42 -22.11
N ILE A 189 -11.13 -8.51 -22.88
CA ILE A 189 -10.73 -9.84 -22.38
C ILE A 189 -9.31 -9.80 -21.79
N ARG A 190 -8.36 -9.17 -22.49
CA ARG A 190 -6.97 -9.04 -22.02
C ARG A 190 -6.87 -8.18 -20.77
N ALA A 191 -7.65 -7.11 -20.71
CA ALA A 191 -7.72 -6.26 -19.53
C ALA A 191 -8.30 -7.02 -18.32
N ALA A 192 -9.36 -7.79 -18.51
CA ALA A 192 -9.91 -8.64 -17.46
C ALA A 192 -8.90 -9.68 -16.95
N ALA A 193 -8.20 -10.36 -17.86
CA ALA A 193 -7.15 -11.32 -17.51
C ALA A 193 -6.01 -10.64 -16.73
N THR A 194 -5.48 -9.52 -17.24
CA THR A 194 -4.42 -8.73 -16.59
C THR A 194 -4.84 -8.27 -15.20
N LYS A 195 -6.04 -7.70 -15.07
CA LYS A 195 -6.63 -7.30 -13.78
C LYS A 195 -6.75 -8.47 -12.81
N LYS A 196 -7.12 -9.67 -13.30
CA LYS A 196 -7.17 -10.89 -12.47
C LYS A 196 -5.79 -11.28 -11.94
N CYS A 197 -4.74 -11.15 -12.74
CA CYS A 197 -3.37 -11.41 -12.28
C CYS A 197 -2.90 -10.38 -11.26
N LEU A 198 -3.15 -9.08 -11.49
CA LEU A 198 -2.73 -8.02 -10.55
C LEU A 198 -3.34 -8.17 -9.15
N LYS A 199 -4.50 -8.85 -9.01
CA LYS A 199 -5.08 -9.19 -7.71
C LYS A 199 -4.28 -10.24 -6.92
N ASN A 200 -3.56 -11.12 -7.61
CA ASN A 200 -2.70 -12.14 -7.02
C ASN A 200 -1.50 -12.41 -7.95
N PRO A 201 -0.53 -11.48 -8.01
CA PRO A 201 0.56 -11.54 -8.99
C PRO A 201 1.56 -12.66 -8.69
N PHE A 202 1.60 -13.15 -7.44
CA PHE A 202 2.55 -14.18 -7.00
C PHE A 202 1.81 -15.36 -6.32
N PRO A 203 1.15 -16.24 -7.08
CA PRO A 203 0.41 -17.37 -6.53
C PRO A 203 1.29 -18.25 -5.61
N GLY A 204 0.80 -18.56 -4.41
CA GLY A 204 1.50 -19.39 -3.43
C GLY A 204 2.64 -18.68 -2.66
N TYR A 205 2.93 -17.40 -2.92
CA TYR A 205 3.97 -16.66 -2.20
C TYR A 205 3.63 -16.51 -0.71
N PHE A 206 2.41 -16.04 -0.40
CA PHE A 206 1.93 -15.88 0.97
C PHE A 206 1.86 -17.22 1.72
N GLU A 207 1.36 -18.28 1.08
CA GLU A 207 1.30 -19.62 1.70
C GLU A 207 2.67 -20.15 2.09
N LYS A 208 3.71 -19.88 1.30
CA LYS A 208 5.09 -20.28 1.61
C LYS A 208 5.70 -19.44 2.74
N HIS A 209 5.41 -18.13 2.78
CA HIS A 209 5.95 -17.24 3.81
C HIS A 209 5.27 -17.47 5.17
N CYS A 210 3.96 -17.69 5.20
CA CYS A 210 3.23 -17.99 6.45
C CYS A 210 3.62 -19.35 7.05
N LYS A 211 4.06 -20.32 6.23
CA LYS A 211 4.58 -21.61 6.73
C LYS A 211 5.92 -21.48 7.46
N GLY A 212 6.74 -20.46 7.16
CA GLY A 212 8.03 -20.23 7.84
C GLY A 212 7.94 -19.42 9.13
N VAL A 213 6.78 -18.84 9.45
CA VAL A 213 6.53 -18.08 10.69
C VAL A 213 5.81 -18.92 11.76
N LEU A 214 5.31 -20.10 11.38
CA LEU A 214 4.61 -21.05 12.27
C LEU A 214 5.44 -22.31 12.60
N SER A 215 6.75 -22.28 12.32
CA SER A 215 7.71 -23.34 12.67
C SER A 215 8.65 -22.87 13.77
#